data_AF-A0A3M6ZZZ8-F1
#
_entry.id   AF-A0A3M6ZZZ8-F1
#
_cell.length_a   1.000
_cell.length_b   1.000
_cell.length_c   1.000
_cell.angle_alpha   90.00
_cell.angle_beta   90.00
_cell.angle_gamma   90.00
#
_symmetry.space_group_name_H-M   'P 1'
#
loop_
_entity.id
_entity.type
_entity.pdbx_description
1 polymer ?
#
loop_
_entity_poly.entity_id
_entity_poly.type
_entity_poly.pdbx_seq_one_letter_code
_entity_poly.pdbx_strand_id
1 'polypeptide(L)'
;MTSHGSLFSQTLQEITSHKLSELSKKRDRFEYDHQRCISLSQRDEDLTGTLVTISDIVKQHFGITAAGDQGVHGSTKDSQLETNLRNLDRFLAQAKYDPTVSSKLLRRWQKTLLRYMDVQSLKYTYAWLYGQLTTEWLSTTRIPSSGVAKDDEEMADFEHVSGSKKLENRARWEQSVFQETNVDLEAIKNMLNEVFEASPSDSPNVIPRATEKLRDRVRAFESKFTTSENFNVRTLRLAIKGLLASDLLPNEKQEALSDFDKNETVLSEVADVLNMRLAAFQEWSWGEQVLLDQRQQLNGTYNIYMQEDLLQALFLQHI
;
A
#
# COMPACT_ATOMS: atom_id res chain seq x y z
N MET A 1 -24.64 -15.35 -13.02
CA MET A 1 -23.91 -16.38 -12.23
C MET A 1 -22.40 -16.41 -12.53
N THR A 2 -21.87 -15.66 -13.51
CA THR A 2 -20.42 -15.61 -13.85
C THR A 2 -19.68 -14.35 -13.37
N SER A 3 -20.35 -13.34 -12.79
CA SER A 3 -19.69 -12.08 -12.40
C SER A 3 -18.89 -12.18 -11.08
N HIS A 4 -19.29 -13.08 -10.17
CA HIS A 4 -18.67 -13.24 -8.84
C HIS A 4 -17.19 -13.64 -8.90
N GLY A 5 -16.84 -14.60 -9.77
CA GLY A 5 -15.43 -14.97 -10.00
C GLY A 5 -14.63 -13.86 -10.69
N SER A 6 -15.31 -12.97 -11.43
CA SER A 6 -14.68 -11.87 -12.15
C SER A 6 -14.20 -10.77 -11.20
N LEU A 7 -15.00 -10.37 -10.20
CA LEU A 7 -14.62 -9.31 -9.25
C LEU A 7 -13.50 -9.75 -8.29
N PHE A 8 -13.54 -11.00 -7.83
CA PHE A 8 -12.47 -11.61 -7.04
C PHE A 8 -11.17 -11.71 -7.87
N SER A 9 -11.27 -12.14 -9.13
CA SER A 9 -10.14 -12.18 -10.05
C SER A 9 -9.58 -10.78 -10.36
N GLN A 10 -10.46 -9.79 -10.53
CA GLN A 10 -10.08 -8.40 -10.76
C GLN A 10 -9.30 -7.83 -9.57
N THR A 11 -9.81 -7.98 -8.35
CA THR A 11 -9.12 -7.53 -7.13
C THR A 11 -7.80 -8.27 -6.92
N LEU A 12 -7.74 -9.58 -7.18
CA LEU A 12 -6.46 -10.31 -7.17
C LEU A 12 -5.48 -9.78 -8.22
N GLN A 13 -5.95 -9.39 -9.40
CA GLN A 13 -5.10 -8.79 -10.42
C GLN A 13 -4.61 -7.39 -10.02
N GLU A 14 -5.46 -6.58 -9.38
CA GLU A 14 -5.06 -5.28 -8.84
C GLU A 14 -4.03 -5.42 -7.72
N ILE A 15 -4.22 -6.39 -6.81
CA ILE A 15 -3.25 -6.79 -5.78
C ILE A 15 -1.92 -7.21 -6.43
N THR A 16 -1.99 -8.12 -7.41
CA THR A 16 -0.83 -8.69 -8.06
C THR A 16 -0.05 -7.64 -8.85
N SER A 17 -0.74 -6.80 -9.62
CA SER A 17 -0.11 -5.72 -10.40
C SER A 17 0.56 -4.68 -9.52
N HIS A 18 -0.07 -4.29 -8.39
CA HIS A 18 0.53 -3.37 -7.43
C HIS A 18 1.74 -4.00 -6.72
N LYS A 19 1.64 -5.27 -6.28
CA LYS A 19 2.81 -5.98 -5.71
C LYS A 19 3.94 -6.11 -6.74
N LEU A 20 3.60 -6.33 -8.02
CA LEU A 20 4.59 -6.45 -9.10
C LEU A 20 5.31 -5.13 -9.40
N SER A 21 4.61 -3.99 -9.37
CA SER A 21 5.23 -2.67 -9.58
C SER A 21 6.15 -2.27 -8.42
N GLU A 22 5.77 -2.62 -7.19
CA GLU A 22 6.62 -2.39 -6.02
C GLU A 22 7.81 -3.36 -5.98
N LEU A 23 7.60 -4.61 -6.39
CA LEU A 23 8.68 -5.57 -6.59
C LEU A 23 9.65 -5.10 -7.67
N SER A 24 9.17 -4.50 -8.78
CA SER A 24 10.04 -3.98 -9.83
C SER A 24 10.88 -2.82 -9.32
N LYS A 25 10.30 -1.86 -8.57
CA LYS A 25 11.07 -0.79 -7.92
C LYS A 25 12.16 -1.32 -7.00
N LYS A 26 11.86 -2.34 -6.18
CA LYS A 26 12.84 -2.99 -5.29
C LYS A 26 13.93 -3.70 -6.09
N ARG A 27 13.55 -4.45 -7.13
CA ARG A 27 14.48 -5.15 -8.02
C ARG A 27 15.43 -4.18 -8.72
N ASP A 28 14.91 -3.08 -9.25
CA ASP A 28 15.73 -2.13 -10.03
C ASP A 28 16.77 -1.45 -9.14
N ARG A 29 16.40 -1.09 -7.89
CA ARG A 29 17.35 -0.61 -6.87
C ARG A 29 18.39 -1.67 -6.52
N PHE A 30 17.97 -2.91 -6.31
CA PHE A 30 18.86 -4.01 -5.99
C PHE A 30 19.85 -4.30 -7.12
N GLU A 31 19.37 -4.35 -8.37
CA GLU A 31 20.20 -4.67 -9.53
C GLU A 31 21.19 -3.55 -9.84
N TYR A 32 20.80 -2.29 -9.62
CA TYR A 32 21.73 -1.15 -9.68
C TYR A 32 22.90 -1.32 -8.71
N ASP A 33 22.62 -1.64 -7.44
CA ASP A 33 23.66 -1.86 -6.44
C ASP A 33 24.45 -3.16 -6.66
N HIS A 34 23.82 -4.18 -7.25
CA HIS A 34 24.48 -5.41 -7.67
C HIS A 34 25.53 -5.15 -8.76
N GLN A 35 25.15 -4.44 -9.83
CA GLN A 35 26.06 -4.02 -10.89
C GLN A 35 27.18 -3.13 -10.35
N ARG A 36 26.85 -2.24 -9.40
CA ARG A 36 27.85 -1.43 -8.69
C ARG A 36 28.85 -2.33 -7.95
N CYS A 37 28.41 -3.34 -7.21
CA CYS A 37 29.30 -4.29 -6.51
C CYS A 37 30.19 -5.08 -7.49
N ILE A 38 29.64 -5.51 -8.63
CA ILE A 38 30.43 -6.18 -9.68
C ILE A 38 31.50 -5.23 -10.24
N SER A 39 31.15 -3.99 -10.55
CA SER A 39 32.09 -3.01 -11.09
C SER A 39 33.21 -2.67 -10.09
N LEU A 40 32.88 -2.55 -8.80
CA LEU A 40 33.85 -2.36 -7.72
C LEU A 40 34.76 -3.59 -7.61
N SER A 41 34.23 -4.79 -7.83
CA SER A 41 35.01 -6.01 -7.71
C SER A 41 36.08 -6.24 -8.78
N GLN A 42 35.92 -5.57 -9.92
CA GLN A 42 36.86 -5.61 -11.05
C GLN A 42 38.01 -4.62 -10.89
N ARG A 43 37.88 -3.64 -9.99
CA ARG A 43 38.96 -2.70 -9.68
C ARG A 43 39.97 -3.41 -8.79
N ASP A 44 41.24 -3.35 -9.16
CA ASP A 44 42.33 -3.97 -8.39
C ASP A 44 42.94 -3.01 -7.35
N GLU A 45 42.34 -1.83 -7.20
CA GLU A 45 42.71 -0.80 -6.24
C GLU A 45 41.97 -1.01 -4.92
N ASP A 46 42.70 -1.03 -3.80
CA ASP A 46 42.19 -1.20 -2.42
C ASP A 46 41.10 -2.28 -2.23
N LEU A 47 41.53 -3.55 -2.16
CA LEU A 47 40.67 -4.70 -1.92
C LEU A 47 39.92 -4.60 -0.57
N THR A 48 40.51 -3.97 0.44
CA THR A 48 39.93 -3.85 1.77
C THR A 48 38.80 -2.82 1.82
N GLY A 49 39.01 -1.62 1.27
CA GLY A 49 37.95 -0.60 1.17
C GLY A 49 36.81 -1.03 0.24
N THR A 50 37.14 -1.73 -0.84
CA THR A 50 36.15 -2.35 -1.73
C THR A 50 35.27 -3.36 -0.99
N LEU A 51 35.87 -4.23 -0.18
CA LEU A 51 35.14 -5.25 0.57
C LEU A 51 34.24 -4.68 1.66
N VAL A 52 34.67 -3.60 2.34
CA VAL A 52 33.82 -2.84 3.27
C VAL A 52 32.59 -2.30 2.56
N THR A 53 32.80 -1.63 1.42
CA THR A 53 31.71 -1.03 0.63
C THR A 53 30.69 -2.09 0.17
N ILE A 54 31.16 -3.23 -0.34
CA ILE A 54 30.28 -4.35 -0.74
C ILE A 54 29.54 -4.92 0.47
N SER A 55 30.22 -5.08 1.62
CA SER A 55 29.59 -5.56 2.84
C SER A 55 28.48 -4.62 3.32
N ASP A 56 28.67 -3.31 3.22
CA ASP A 56 27.67 -2.33 3.66
C ASP A 56 26.44 -2.32 2.74
N ILE A 57 26.65 -2.42 1.42
CA ILE A 57 25.58 -2.58 0.44
C ILE A 57 24.77 -3.86 0.71
N VAL A 58 25.45 -4.98 0.97
CA VAL A 58 24.77 -6.25 1.32
C VAL A 58 24.00 -6.09 2.63
N LYS A 59 24.57 -5.49 3.67
CA LYS A 59 23.87 -5.24 4.93
C LYS A 59 22.60 -4.40 4.74
N GLN A 60 22.67 -3.37 3.90
CA GLN A 60 21.52 -2.51 3.59
C GLN A 60 20.39 -3.29 2.91
N HIS A 61 20.67 -4.06 1.86
CA HIS A 61 19.64 -4.79 1.10
C HIS A 61 19.04 -5.97 1.86
N PHE A 62 19.83 -6.58 2.74
CA PHE A 62 19.34 -7.67 3.59
C PHE A 62 18.78 -7.17 4.93
N GLY A 63 18.79 -5.86 5.22
CA GLY A 63 18.26 -5.32 6.47
C GLY A 63 19.06 -5.74 7.72
N ILE A 64 20.35 -6.03 7.54
CA ILE A 64 21.23 -6.47 8.63
C ILE A 64 21.85 -5.20 9.25
N THR A 65 21.35 -4.79 10.41
CA THR A 65 21.90 -3.63 11.12
C THR A 65 23.30 -3.93 11.63
N ALA A 66 24.27 -3.09 11.26
CA ALA A 66 25.59 -3.07 11.86
C ALA A 66 25.54 -2.41 13.26
N ALA A 67 24.85 -3.04 14.20
CA ALA A 67 24.83 -2.61 15.59
C ALA A 67 25.69 -3.57 16.43
N GLY A 68 26.73 -3.02 17.04
CA GLY A 68 27.80 -3.76 17.69
C GLY A 68 27.33 -4.69 18.80
N ASP A 69 27.97 -5.86 18.85
CA ASP A 69 28.11 -6.85 19.94
C ASP A 69 26.90 -7.26 20.80
N GLN A 70 25.73 -6.65 20.64
CA GLN A 70 24.48 -7.03 21.28
C GLN A 70 23.55 -7.59 20.22
N GLY A 71 23.35 -8.91 20.31
CA GLY A 71 22.74 -9.73 19.29
C GLY A 71 21.33 -9.29 18.91
N VAL A 72 21.18 -8.89 17.65
CA VAL A 72 19.92 -9.08 16.93
C VAL A 72 20.06 -10.41 16.21
N HIS A 73 19.80 -11.50 16.92
CA HIS A 73 19.62 -12.80 16.29
C HIS A 73 18.27 -12.82 15.56
N GLY A 74 18.27 -13.17 14.27
CA GLY A 74 17.04 -13.52 13.55
C GLY A 74 16.31 -12.35 12.90
N SER A 75 17.00 -11.26 12.56
CA SER A 75 16.37 -10.18 11.77
C SER A 75 16.15 -10.59 10.31
N THR A 76 16.90 -11.59 9.82
CA THR A 76 16.78 -12.11 8.46
C THR A 76 16.56 -13.62 8.43
N LYS A 77 15.91 -14.10 7.36
CA LYS A 77 15.68 -15.54 7.13
C LYS A 77 16.99 -16.32 6.88
N ASP A 78 18.11 -15.64 6.61
CA ASP A 78 19.40 -16.23 6.24
C ASP A 78 20.44 -16.12 7.38
N SER A 79 20.28 -16.94 8.43
CA SER A 79 21.19 -17.01 9.59
C SER A 79 22.68 -17.21 9.22
N GLN A 80 22.93 -17.91 8.11
CA GLN A 80 24.28 -18.13 7.60
C GLN A 80 24.92 -16.83 7.04
N LEU A 81 24.14 -15.96 6.39
CA LEU A 81 24.62 -14.69 5.87
C LEU A 81 24.99 -13.73 7.01
N GLU A 82 24.13 -13.64 8.04
CA GLU A 82 24.39 -12.85 9.24
C GLU A 82 25.72 -13.27 9.91
N THR A 83 25.90 -14.58 10.08
CA THR A 83 27.12 -15.14 10.67
C THR A 83 28.36 -14.81 9.83
N ASN A 84 28.24 -14.94 8.50
CA ASN A 84 29.32 -14.62 7.58
C ASN A 84 29.71 -13.14 7.58
N LEU A 85 28.72 -12.23 7.61
CA LEU A 85 28.97 -10.79 7.67
C LEU A 85 29.61 -10.38 9.01
N ARG A 86 29.17 -10.95 10.13
CA ARG A 86 29.81 -10.69 11.44
C ARG A 86 31.26 -11.19 11.49
N ASN A 87 31.50 -12.37 10.92
CA ASN A 87 32.85 -12.90 10.80
C ASN A 87 33.72 -12.04 9.87
N LEU A 88 33.14 -11.51 8.79
CA LEU A 88 33.80 -10.58 7.89
C LEU A 88 34.16 -9.27 8.61
N ASP A 89 33.26 -8.69 9.41
CA ASP A 89 33.54 -7.46 10.16
C ASP A 89 34.70 -7.64 11.14
N ARG A 90 34.72 -8.76 11.87
CA ARG A 90 35.83 -9.12 12.77
C ARG A 90 37.13 -9.32 12.00
N PHE A 91 37.05 -10.00 10.86
CA PHE A 91 38.20 -10.23 9.99
C PHE A 91 38.75 -8.93 9.41
N LEU A 92 37.89 -8.01 8.97
CA LEU A 92 38.28 -6.68 8.47
C LEU A 92 38.88 -5.82 9.58
N ALA A 93 38.37 -5.92 10.81
CA ALA A 93 38.97 -5.24 11.97
C ALA A 93 40.39 -5.77 12.27
N GLN A 94 40.61 -7.08 12.15
CA GLN A 94 41.93 -7.70 12.32
C GLN A 94 42.88 -7.34 11.16
N ALA A 95 42.40 -7.35 9.92
CA ALA A 95 43.19 -7.08 8.72
C ALA A 95 43.80 -5.67 8.69
N LYS A 96 43.24 -4.72 9.46
CA LYS A 96 43.83 -3.37 9.63
C LYS A 96 45.19 -3.38 10.33
N TYR A 97 45.44 -4.37 11.18
CA TYR A 97 46.64 -4.44 12.03
C TYR A 97 47.55 -5.62 11.66
N ASP A 98 47.11 -6.51 10.77
CA ASP A 98 47.81 -7.74 10.41
C ASP A 98 48.26 -7.74 8.93
N PRO A 99 49.56 -7.54 8.63
CA PRO A 99 50.08 -7.55 7.27
C PRO A 99 50.13 -8.94 6.64
N THR A 100 49.82 -10.01 7.38
CA THR A 100 49.83 -11.40 6.86
C THR A 100 48.54 -11.78 6.14
N VAL A 101 47.54 -10.89 6.10
CA VAL A 101 46.27 -11.16 5.43
C VAL A 101 46.47 -11.30 3.91
N SER A 102 46.27 -12.53 3.41
CA SER A 102 46.42 -12.80 1.98
C SER A 102 45.31 -12.13 1.15
N SER A 103 45.68 -11.53 0.03
CA SER A 103 44.74 -11.03 -0.99
C SER A 103 43.79 -12.11 -1.50
N LYS A 104 44.24 -13.38 -1.52
CA LYS A 104 43.42 -14.55 -1.87
C LYS A 104 42.21 -14.72 -0.95
N LEU A 105 42.37 -14.43 0.34
CA LEU A 105 41.29 -14.54 1.33
C LEU A 105 40.28 -13.40 1.18
N LEU A 106 40.74 -12.17 0.91
CA LEU A 106 39.88 -11.02 0.60
C LEU A 106 39.03 -11.28 -0.66
N ARG A 107 39.65 -11.79 -1.73
CA ARG A 107 38.92 -12.17 -2.95
C ARG A 107 37.92 -13.32 -2.72
N ARG A 108 38.19 -14.23 -1.79
CA ARG A 108 37.24 -15.30 -1.41
C ARG A 108 36.00 -14.73 -0.72
N TRP A 109 36.19 -13.79 0.21
CA TRP A 109 35.09 -13.09 0.88
C TRP A 109 34.25 -12.30 -0.12
N GLN A 110 34.90 -11.56 -1.01
CA GLN A 110 34.25 -10.83 -2.09
C GLN A 110 33.38 -11.74 -2.98
N LYS A 111 33.93 -12.86 -3.46
CA LYS A 111 33.15 -13.86 -4.24
C LYS A 111 31.96 -14.41 -3.46
N THR A 112 32.12 -14.59 -2.14
CA THR A 112 31.04 -15.11 -1.29
C THR A 112 29.90 -14.10 -1.20
N LEU A 113 30.21 -12.80 -1.01
CA LEU A 113 29.20 -11.74 -0.98
C LEU A 113 28.50 -11.58 -2.33
N LEU A 114 29.25 -11.57 -3.44
CA LEU A 114 28.67 -11.51 -4.78
C LEU A 114 27.73 -12.69 -5.03
N ARG A 115 28.09 -13.91 -4.62
CA ARG A 115 27.20 -15.07 -4.74
C ARG A 115 25.88 -14.89 -3.99
N TYR A 116 25.90 -14.25 -2.82
CA TYR A 116 24.66 -13.94 -2.11
C TYR A 116 23.79 -12.95 -2.88
N MET A 117 24.41 -11.95 -3.51
CA MET A 117 23.70 -11.01 -4.37
C MET A 117 23.16 -11.68 -5.65
N ASP A 118 23.92 -12.56 -6.28
CA ASP A 118 23.49 -13.33 -7.46
C ASP A 118 22.23 -14.16 -7.15
N VAL A 119 22.24 -14.89 -6.03
CA VAL A 119 21.09 -15.68 -5.58
C VAL A 119 19.88 -14.80 -5.33
N GLN A 120 20.08 -13.62 -4.75
CA GLN A 120 18.99 -12.69 -4.49
C GLN A 120 18.46 -12.02 -5.76
N SER A 121 19.32 -11.67 -6.72
CA SER A 121 18.91 -11.20 -8.05
C SER A 121 18.06 -12.27 -8.75
N LEU A 122 18.50 -13.53 -8.72
CA LEU A 122 17.76 -14.67 -9.27
C LEU A 122 16.37 -14.80 -8.61
N LYS A 123 16.27 -14.69 -7.28
CA LYS A 123 14.98 -14.70 -6.56
C LYS A 123 14.05 -13.58 -7.05
N TYR A 124 14.57 -12.37 -7.25
CA TYR A 124 13.77 -11.27 -7.83
C TYR A 124 13.30 -11.59 -9.25
N THR A 125 14.16 -12.16 -10.10
CA THR A 125 13.76 -12.54 -11.47
C THR A 125 12.65 -13.59 -11.48
N TYR A 126 12.72 -14.61 -10.63
CA TYR A 126 11.67 -15.63 -10.52
C TYR A 126 10.37 -15.07 -9.96
N ALA A 127 10.44 -14.24 -8.92
CA ALA A 127 9.26 -13.60 -8.34
C ALA A 127 8.56 -12.68 -9.36
N TRP A 128 9.34 -11.94 -10.14
CA TRP A 128 8.81 -11.09 -11.21
C TRP A 128 8.18 -11.91 -12.34
N LEU A 129 8.85 -12.96 -12.82
CA LEU A 129 8.33 -13.85 -13.86
C LEU A 129 7.04 -14.54 -13.40
N TYR A 130 7.01 -15.03 -12.16
CA TYR A 130 5.81 -15.62 -11.57
C TYR A 130 4.67 -14.61 -11.53
N GLY A 131 4.93 -13.38 -11.07
CA GLY A 131 3.94 -12.30 -11.03
C GLY A 131 3.39 -11.92 -12.42
N GLN A 132 4.24 -11.92 -13.45
CA GLN A 132 3.80 -11.72 -14.83
C GLN A 132 2.92 -12.87 -15.31
N LEU A 133 3.35 -14.12 -15.11
CA LEU A 133 2.59 -15.29 -15.53
C LEU A 133 1.23 -15.36 -14.83
N THR A 134 1.16 -15.04 -13.53
CA THR A 134 -0.11 -14.96 -12.81
C THR A 134 -0.99 -13.84 -13.36
N THR A 135 -0.42 -12.70 -13.75
CA THR A 135 -1.17 -11.59 -14.35
C THR A 135 -1.73 -11.97 -15.72
N GLU A 136 -0.94 -12.67 -16.55
CA GLU A 136 -1.38 -13.18 -17.85
C GLU A 136 -2.46 -14.26 -17.70
N TRP A 137 -2.30 -15.17 -16.73
CA TRP A 137 -3.29 -16.19 -16.42
C TRP A 137 -4.62 -15.59 -15.95
N LEU A 138 -4.58 -14.62 -15.03
CA LEU A 138 -5.76 -13.88 -14.59
C LEU A 138 -6.42 -13.10 -15.74
N SER A 139 -5.62 -12.53 -16.64
CA SER A 139 -6.10 -11.81 -17.81
C SER A 139 -6.73 -12.72 -18.87
N THR A 140 -6.23 -13.95 -19.04
CA THR A 140 -6.75 -14.95 -19.99
C THR A 140 -8.00 -15.66 -19.47
N THR A 141 -8.13 -15.77 -18.14
CA THR A 141 -9.34 -16.32 -17.48
C THR A 141 -10.54 -15.36 -17.62
N ARG A 142 -10.30 -14.11 -18.03
CA ARG A 142 -11.36 -13.22 -18.49
C ARG A 142 -11.86 -13.72 -19.84
N ILE A 143 -12.92 -14.53 -19.82
CA ILE A 143 -13.76 -14.73 -21.01
C ILE A 143 -14.17 -13.33 -21.47
N PRO A 144 -13.96 -12.94 -22.74
CA PRO A 144 -14.42 -11.65 -23.19
C PRO A 144 -15.94 -11.66 -23.05
N SER A 145 -16.46 -10.81 -22.16
CA SER A 145 -17.84 -10.35 -22.23
C SER A 145 -17.99 -9.45 -23.46
N SER A 146 -17.69 -9.99 -24.64
CA SER A 146 -18.07 -9.42 -25.92
C SER A 146 -19.44 -9.99 -26.21
N GLY A 147 -20.46 -9.23 -25.82
CA GLY A 147 -21.84 -9.66 -25.87
C GLY A 147 -22.71 -8.93 -24.86
N VAL A 148 -22.53 -7.61 -24.68
CA VAL A 148 -23.71 -6.80 -24.42
C VAL A 148 -24.51 -6.89 -25.71
N ALA A 149 -25.42 -7.86 -25.75
CA ALA A 149 -26.50 -7.84 -26.72
C ALA A 149 -27.14 -6.45 -26.61
N LYS A 150 -27.08 -5.69 -27.70
CA LYS A 150 -28.10 -4.70 -27.97
C LYS A 150 -29.40 -5.46 -28.11
N ASP A 151 -30.04 -5.73 -26.99
CA ASP A 151 -31.46 -6.05 -26.94
C ASP A 151 -32.16 -4.69 -26.79
N ASP A 152 -32.21 -3.99 -27.91
CA ASP A 152 -32.95 -2.75 -28.08
C ASP A 152 -34.19 -3.12 -28.91
N GLU A 153 -35.06 -3.93 -28.30
CA GLU A 153 -36.40 -4.24 -28.80
C GLU A 153 -37.42 -3.94 -27.70
N GLU A 154 -38.03 -2.76 -27.84
CA GLU A 154 -39.44 -2.47 -27.55
C GLU A 154 -39.99 -2.84 -26.15
N MET A 155 -39.66 -2.02 -25.16
CA MET A 155 -40.54 -1.74 -24.01
C MET A 155 -40.80 -0.23 -23.89
N ALA A 156 -41.28 0.36 -24.98
CA ALA A 156 -41.82 1.71 -24.96
C ALA A 156 -43.15 1.71 -24.19
N ASP A 157 -43.17 2.46 -23.06
CA ASP A 157 -44.32 3.24 -22.52
C ASP A 157 -44.48 3.24 -20.98
N PHE A 158 -43.55 2.66 -20.20
CA PHE A 158 -43.59 2.77 -18.72
C PHE A 158 -42.35 3.42 -18.04
N GLU A 159 -41.28 3.70 -18.77
CA GLU A 159 -40.03 4.28 -18.20
C GLU A 159 -39.88 5.80 -18.34
N HIS A 160 -40.76 6.49 -19.08
CA HIS A 160 -40.52 7.90 -19.39
C HIS A 160 -40.65 8.84 -18.16
N VAL A 161 -41.37 8.42 -17.12
CA VAL A 161 -41.60 9.21 -15.88
C VAL A 161 -40.47 9.00 -14.85
N SER A 162 -39.80 7.84 -14.84
CA SER A 162 -38.67 7.57 -13.94
C SER A 162 -37.40 8.29 -14.39
N GLY A 163 -37.17 8.37 -15.71
CA GLY A 163 -36.03 9.09 -16.29
C GLY A 163 -36.03 10.59 -16.01
N SER A 164 -37.18 11.26 -16.13
CA SER A 164 -37.28 12.71 -15.89
C SER A 164 -36.94 13.08 -14.44
N LYS A 165 -37.53 12.37 -13.46
CA LYS A 165 -37.25 12.60 -12.04
C LYS A 165 -35.80 12.26 -11.66
N LYS A 166 -35.24 11.21 -12.26
CA LYS A 166 -33.84 10.83 -12.06
C LYS A 166 -32.89 11.94 -12.53
N LEU A 167 -33.13 12.47 -13.74
CA LEU A 167 -32.34 13.56 -14.33
C LEU A 167 -32.50 14.87 -13.56
N GLU A 168 -33.70 15.23 -13.12
CA GLU A 168 -33.93 16.42 -12.28
C GLU A 168 -33.19 16.35 -10.94
N ASN A 169 -33.25 15.19 -10.27
CA ASN A 169 -32.53 15.00 -9.00
C ASN A 169 -31.02 15.02 -9.20
N ARG A 170 -30.52 14.45 -10.31
CA ARG A 170 -29.12 14.53 -10.67
C ARG A 170 -28.69 15.99 -10.91
N ALA A 171 -29.45 16.76 -11.68
CA ALA A 171 -29.15 18.16 -11.93
C ALA A 171 -29.14 19.00 -10.65
N ARG A 172 -30.08 18.76 -9.72
CA ARG A 172 -30.09 19.43 -8.41
C ARG A 172 -28.88 19.07 -7.55
N TRP A 173 -28.49 17.80 -7.55
CA TRP A 173 -27.30 17.37 -6.84
C TRP A 173 -26.03 17.95 -7.45
N GLU A 174 -25.88 17.90 -8.78
CA GLU A 174 -24.75 18.48 -9.51
C GLU A 174 -24.64 19.98 -9.23
N GLN A 175 -25.77 20.70 -9.27
CA GLN A 175 -25.81 22.10 -8.89
C GLN A 175 -25.38 22.30 -7.44
N SER A 176 -25.87 21.52 -6.49
CA SER A 176 -25.49 21.68 -5.09
C SER A 176 -24.03 21.36 -4.79
N VAL A 177 -23.41 20.42 -5.52
CA VAL A 177 -22.04 19.95 -5.25
C VAL A 177 -21.00 20.75 -6.02
N PHE A 178 -21.28 21.11 -7.27
CA PHE A 178 -20.33 21.79 -8.15
C PHE A 178 -20.52 23.31 -8.22
N GLN A 179 -21.59 23.86 -7.65
CA GLN A 179 -21.71 25.30 -7.53
C GLN A 179 -20.82 25.80 -6.38
N GLU A 180 -19.83 26.62 -6.74
CA GLU A 180 -18.97 27.29 -5.77
C GLU A 180 -19.83 28.11 -4.80
N THR A 181 -19.88 27.66 -3.55
CA THR A 181 -20.55 28.41 -2.50
C THR A 181 -19.62 29.54 -2.09
N ASN A 182 -20.13 30.78 -2.05
CA ASN A 182 -19.37 31.92 -1.56
C ASN A 182 -19.24 31.79 -0.04
N VAL A 183 -18.18 31.10 0.39
CA VAL A 183 -17.88 30.86 1.80
C VAL A 183 -16.96 31.97 2.30
N ASP A 184 -17.42 32.72 3.29
CA ASP A 184 -16.60 33.70 3.99
C ASP A 184 -15.58 32.98 4.89
N LEU A 185 -14.35 32.87 4.38
CA LEU A 185 -13.22 32.25 5.07
C LEU A 185 -12.85 32.99 6.36
N GLU A 186 -13.06 34.31 6.44
CA GLU A 186 -12.74 35.09 7.63
C GLU A 186 -13.77 34.83 8.73
N ALA A 187 -15.06 34.78 8.39
CA ALA A 187 -16.11 34.43 9.34
C ALA A 187 -15.91 33.02 9.94
N ILE A 188 -15.55 32.03 9.12
CA ILE A 188 -15.27 30.66 9.61
C ILE A 188 -14.04 30.64 10.51
N LYS A 189 -12.95 31.32 10.12
CA LYS A 189 -11.74 31.40 10.96
C LYS A 189 -12.04 32.07 12.30
N ASN A 190 -12.80 33.16 12.30
CA ASN A 190 -13.20 33.85 13.51
C ASN A 190 -14.06 32.97 14.42
N MET A 191 -15.03 32.25 13.84
CA MET A 191 -15.85 31.28 14.59
C MET A 191 -15.00 30.16 15.19
N LEU A 192 -14.07 29.57 14.41
CA LEU A 192 -13.19 28.52 14.91
C LEU A 192 -12.25 29.04 16.00
N ASN A 193 -11.73 30.25 15.85
CA ASN A 193 -10.89 30.88 16.87
C ASN A 193 -11.69 31.16 18.15
N GLU A 194 -12.93 31.64 18.05
CA GLU A 194 -13.81 31.83 19.21
C GLU A 194 -14.12 30.52 19.95
N VAL A 195 -14.27 29.41 19.21
CA VAL A 195 -14.59 28.09 19.79
C VAL A 195 -13.35 27.43 20.41
N PHE A 196 -12.16 27.59 19.82
CA PHE A 196 -10.96 26.85 20.21
C PHE A 196 -9.89 27.69 20.93
N GLU A 197 -9.96 29.02 20.87
CA GLU A 197 -9.13 29.94 21.64
C GLU A 197 -9.96 30.52 22.78
N ALA A 198 -9.35 30.71 23.97
CA ALA A 198 -10.09 31.10 25.16
C ALA A 198 -10.78 32.47 24.97
N SER A 199 -12.11 32.48 24.99
CA SER A 199 -12.87 33.71 25.21
C SER A 199 -12.55 34.25 26.61
N PRO A 200 -12.42 35.57 26.81
CA PRO A 200 -12.05 36.18 28.10
C PRO A 200 -12.99 35.85 29.28
N SER A 201 -14.15 35.24 29.00
CA SER A 201 -15.12 34.73 29.97
C SER A 201 -14.72 33.38 30.60
N ASP A 202 -13.94 32.56 29.90
CA ASP A 202 -13.57 31.22 30.35
C ASP A 202 -12.21 31.23 31.06
N SER A 203 -12.06 30.34 32.05
CA SER A 203 -10.82 30.22 32.81
C SER A 203 -9.61 30.16 31.86
N PRO A 204 -8.67 31.12 31.93
CA PRO A 204 -7.73 31.46 30.85
C PRO A 204 -6.77 30.34 30.45
N ASN A 205 -6.74 29.24 31.21
CA ASN A 205 -5.81 28.13 31.06
C ASN A 205 -6.46 26.78 30.76
N VAL A 206 -7.80 26.66 30.70
CA VAL A 206 -8.46 25.34 30.55
C VAL A 206 -8.68 24.99 29.08
N ILE A 207 -9.29 25.88 28.30
CA ILE A 207 -9.53 25.66 26.86
C ILE A 207 -8.21 25.51 26.09
N PRO A 208 -7.19 26.40 26.26
CA PRO A 208 -5.92 26.27 25.54
C PRO A 208 -5.18 24.98 25.88
N ARG A 209 -5.26 24.52 27.13
CA ARG A 209 -4.62 23.29 27.58
C ARG A 209 -5.34 22.04 27.10
N ALA A 210 -6.66 22.09 26.93
CA ALA A 210 -7.44 21.00 26.35
C ALA A 210 -7.18 20.87 24.84
N THR A 211 -7.12 21.99 24.11
CA THR A 211 -6.80 22.00 22.68
C THR A 211 -5.34 21.60 22.42
N GLU A 212 -4.39 22.01 23.26
CA GLU A 212 -3.01 21.55 23.19
C GLU A 212 -2.91 20.03 23.42
N LYS A 213 -3.60 19.49 24.44
CA LYS A 213 -3.68 18.04 24.66
C LYS A 213 -4.30 17.30 23.47
N LEU A 214 -5.31 17.87 22.81
CA LEU A 214 -5.91 17.30 21.61
C LEU A 214 -4.88 17.27 20.46
N ARG A 215 -4.17 18.37 20.22
CA ARG A 215 -3.10 18.45 19.21
C ARG A 215 -2.00 17.43 19.46
N ASP A 216 -1.57 17.26 20.72
CA ASP A 216 -0.56 16.27 21.06
C ASP A 216 -1.05 14.83 20.85
N ARG A 217 -2.33 14.56 21.16
CA ARG A 217 -2.95 13.26 20.85
C ARG A 217 -3.03 12.99 19.36
N VAL A 218 -3.40 14.00 18.56
CA VAL A 218 -3.46 13.90 17.10
C VAL A 218 -2.06 13.65 16.54
N ARG A 219 -1.03 14.40 16.94
CA ARG A 219 0.37 14.16 16.51
C ARG A 219 0.86 12.77 16.89
N ALA A 220 0.55 12.32 18.11
CA ALA A 220 0.93 10.98 18.56
C ALA A 220 0.20 9.89 17.77
N PHE A 221 -1.05 10.13 17.36
CA PHE A 221 -1.80 9.25 16.48
C PHE A 221 -1.20 9.23 15.08
N GLU A 222 -0.99 10.38 14.44
CA GLU A 222 -0.40 10.49 13.09
C GLU A 222 0.97 9.79 12.99
N SER A 223 1.81 9.96 14.00
CA SER A 223 3.13 9.32 14.07
C SER A 223 3.01 7.79 14.13
N LYS A 224 2.02 7.27 14.86
CA LYS A 224 1.76 5.82 14.95
C LYS A 224 1.08 5.29 13.70
N PHE A 225 0.16 6.05 13.13
CA PHE A 225 -0.62 5.68 11.97
C PHE A 225 0.24 5.50 10.72
N THR A 226 1.31 6.27 10.55
CA THR A 226 2.22 6.08 9.40
C THR A 226 3.25 4.96 9.61
N THR A 227 3.52 4.57 10.87
CA THR A 227 4.63 3.66 11.21
C THR A 227 4.19 2.23 11.58
N SER A 228 2.92 2.04 11.96
CA SER A 228 2.41 0.74 12.41
C SER A 228 1.81 -0.06 11.25
N GLU A 229 1.85 -1.39 11.33
CA GLU A 229 1.02 -2.28 10.49
C GLU A 229 -0.45 -2.13 10.89
N ASN A 230 -1.12 -1.06 10.41
CA ASN A 230 -2.50 -0.77 10.79
C ASN A 230 -3.48 -1.79 10.19
N PHE A 231 -3.18 -2.27 8.98
CA PHE A 231 -3.94 -3.32 8.36
C PHE A 231 -3.39 -4.68 8.77
N ASN A 232 -4.25 -5.51 9.36
CA ASN A 232 -3.99 -6.91 9.65
C ASN A 232 -5.31 -7.68 9.48
N VAL A 233 -5.25 -9.00 9.52
CA VAL A 233 -6.43 -9.86 9.32
C VAL A 233 -7.58 -9.44 10.25
N ARG A 234 -7.29 -9.09 11.50
CA ARG A 234 -8.33 -8.68 12.47
C ARG A 234 -8.97 -7.35 12.10
N THR A 235 -8.18 -6.32 11.73
CA THR A 235 -8.72 -5.00 11.38
C THR A 235 -9.50 -5.06 10.07
N LEU A 236 -9.06 -5.87 9.10
CA LEU A 236 -9.80 -6.11 7.87
C LEU A 236 -11.13 -6.81 8.10
N ARG A 237 -11.19 -7.83 8.98
CA ARG A 237 -12.48 -8.46 9.32
C ARG A 237 -13.47 -7.47 9.93
N LEU A 238 -12.98 -6.51 10.71
CA LEU A 238 -13.83 -5.44 11.27
C LEU A 238 -14.31 -4.48 10.17
N ALA A 239 -13.41 -4.07 9.26
CA ALA A 239 -13.77 -3.24 8.12
C ALA A 239 -14.80 -3.93 7.20
N ILE A 240 -14.61 -5.22 6.90
CA ILE A 240 -15.56 -6.03 6.12
C ILE A 240 -16.94 -6.02 6.79
N LYS A 241 -17.01 -6.27 8.10
CA LYS A 241 -18.30 -6.24 8.83
C LYS A 241 -18.94 -4.86 8.81
N GLY A 242 -18.16 -3.80 8.91
CA GLY A 242 -18.64 -2.42 8.79
C GLY A 242 -19.25 -2.15 7.41
N LEU A 243 -18.57 -2.55 6.34
CA LEU A 243 -19.04 -2.39 4.96
C LEU A 243 -20.29 -3.21 4.65
N LEU A 244 -20.38 -4.44 5.18
CA LEU A 244 -21.58 -5.26 5.03
C LEU A 244 -22.79 -4.69 5.78
N ALA A 245 -22.56 -3.96 6.88
CA ALA A 245 -23.63 -3.33 7.65
C ALA A 245 -24.09 -1.97 7.06
N SER A 246 -23.22 -1.28 6.31
CA SER A 246 -23.50 0.07 5.80
C SER A 246 -24.33 0.09 4.51
N ASP A 247 -24.53 -1.06 3.86
CA ASP A 247 -25.24 -1.23 2.59
C ASP A 247 -24.78 -0.26 1.47
N LEU A 248 -23.55 0.25 1.59
CA LEU A 248 -22.96 1.19 0.63
C LEU A 248 -22.49 0.48 -0.65
N LEU A 249 -22.23 -0.83 -0.56
CA LEU A 249 -21.70 -1.63 -1.65
C LEU A 249 -22.81 -2.38 -2.38
N PRO A 250 -22.73 -2.54 -3.72
CA PRO A 250 -23.63 -3.44 -4.45
C PRO A 250 -23.45 -4.90 -4.01
N ASN A 251 -24.49 -5.72 -4.16
CA ASN A 251 -24.53 -7.13 -3.73
C ASN A 251 -23.31 -7.93 -4.21
N GLU A 252 -22.87 -7.73 -5.45
CA GLU A 252 -21.69 -8.44 -5.99
C GLU A 252 -20.41 -8.18 -5.18
N LYS A 253 -20.22 -6.94 -4.70
CA LYS A 253 -19.08 -6.56 -3.85
C LYS A 253 -19.23 -7.06 -2.41
N GLN A 254 -20.45 -7.09 -1.88
CA GLN A 254 -20.73 -7.66 -0.55
C GLN A 254 -20.43 -9.17 -0.51
N GLU A 255 -20.77 -9.89 -1.57
CA GLU A 255 -20.47 -11.31 -1.69
C GLU A 255 -18.96 -11.56 -1.83
N ALA A 256 -18.25 -10.77 -2.64
CA ALA A 256 -16.79 -10.88 -2.76
C ALA A 256 -16.08 -10.62 -1.41
N LEU A 257 -16.53 -9.64 -0.62
CA LEU A 257 -16.02 -9.39 0.73
C LEU A 257 -16.31 -10.57 1.69
N SER A 258 -17.47 -11.21 1.54
CA SER A 258 -17.84 -12.38 2.32
C SER A 258 -16.95 -13.59 1.98
N ASP A 259 -16.46 -13.69 0.75
CA ASP A 259 -15.49 -14.72 0.35
C ASP A 259 -14.06 -14.40 0.80
N PHE A 260 -13.66 -13.12 0.82
CA PHE A 260 -12.41 -12.69 1.45
C PHE A 260 -12.38 -13.02 2.94
N ASP A 261 -13.48 -12.81 3.68
CA ASP A 261 -13.56 -13.09 5.12
C ASP A 261 -13.25 -14.57 5.45
N LYS A 262 -13.57 -15.49 4.52
CA LYS A 262 -13.34 -16.92 4.66
C LYS A 262 -11.89 -17.35 4.39
N ASN A 263 -11.10 -16.54 3.67
CA ASN A 263 -9.74 -16.90 3.26
C ASN A 263 -8.69 -16.01 3.93
N GLU A 264 -8.11 -16.52 5.02
CA GLU A 264 -7.09 -15.80 5.80
C GLU A 264 -5.84 -15.45 4.99
N THR A 265 -5.42 -16.31 4.05
CA THR A 265 -4.29 -16.03 3.16
C THR A 265 -4.59 -14.79 2.32
N VAL A 266 -5.78 -14.69 1.72
CA VAL A 266 -6.17 -13.51 0.93
C VAL A 266 -6.24 -12.26 1.81
N LEU A 267 -6.78 -12.35 3.02
CA LEU A 267 -6.79 -11.22 3.95
C LEU A 267 -5.39 -10.75 4.33
N SER A 268 -4.44 -11.67 4.53
CA SER A 268 -3.04 -11.29 4.81
C SER A 268 -2.41 -10.57 3.63
N GLU A 269 -2.65 -11.03 2.40
CA GLU A 269 -2.13 -10.40 1.18
C GLU A 269 -2.78 -9.03 0.95
N VAL A 270 -4.08 -8.89 1.20
CA VAL A 270 -4.81 -7.61 1.15
C VAL A 270 -4.27 -6.64 2.21
N ALA A 271 -4.02 -7.12 3.43
CA ALA A 271 -3.43 -6.31 4.49
C ALA A 271 -2.06 -5.76 4.09
N ASP A 272 -1.21 -6.59 3.50
CA ASP A 272 0.09 -6.16 2.97
C ASP A 272 -0.07 -5.05 1.93
N VAL A 273 -0.97 -5.22 0.96
CA VAL A 273 -1.20 -4.20 -0.09
C VAL A 273 -1.71 -2.90 0.52
N LEU A 274 -2.64 -2.96 1.47
CA LEU A 274 -3.20 -1.77 2.10
C LEU A 274 -2.17 -1.05 2.98
N ASN A 275 -1.32 -1.79 3.70
CA ASN A 275 -0.17 -1.22 4.41
C ASN A 275 0.83 -0.58 3.44
N MET A 276 1.08 -1.19 2.28
CA MET A 276 1.93 -0.60 1.24
C MET A 276 1.33 0.70 0.68
N ARG A 277 0.02 0.73 0.40
CA ARG A 277 -0.70 1.96 0.00
C ARG A 277 -0.64 3.02 1.10
N LEU A 278 -0.76 2.62 2.36
CA LEU A 278 -0.68 3.54 3.50
C LEU A 278 0.73 4.14 3.65
N ALA A 279 1.78 3.35 3.46
CA ALA A 279 3.15 3.84 3.46
C ALA A 279 3.40 4.85 2.32
N ALA A 280 2.71 4.68 1.19
CA ALA A 280 2.71 5.58 0.04
C ALA A 280 1.51 6.56 0.04
N PHE A 281 0.91 6.87 1.19
CA PHE A 281 -0.32 7.68 1.26
C PHE A 281 -0.19 9.06 0.61
N GLN A 282 1.01 9.64 0.58
CA GLN A 282 1.26 10.94 -0.08
C GLN A 282 1.05 10.90 -1.60
N GLU A 283 1.18 9.72 -2.22
CA GLU A 283 0.96 9.49 -3.66
C GLU A 283 -0.45 8.95 -3.94
N TRP A 284 -1.27 8.74 -2.90
CA TRP A 284 -2.62 8.21 -3.06
C TRP A 284 -3.53 9.21 -3.76
N SER A 285 -4.29 8.73 -4.73
CA SER A 285 -5.30 9.50 -5.45
C SER A 285 -6.48 8.60 -5.77
N TRP A 286 -7.63 9.23 -6.03
CA TRP A 286 -8.84 8.55 -6.50
C TRP A 286 -8.75 8.01 -7.94
N GLY A 287 -7.62 8.24 -8.63
CA GLY A 287 -7.47 7.97 -10.06
C GLY A 287 -8.07 9.07 -10.94
N GLU A 288 -8.42 8.73 -12.17
CA GLU A 288 -8.94 9.67 -13.17
C GLU A 288 -10.41 10.03 -12.94
N GLN A 289 -11.22 9.06 -12.48
CA GLN A 289 -12.64 9.25 -12.23
C GLN A 289 -13.18 8.29 -11.16
N VAL A 290 -14.16 8.76 -10.38
CA VAL A 290 -14.94 7.93 -9.44
C VAL A 290 -16.36 7.81 -9.99
N LEU A 291 -16.81 6.57 -10.22
CA LEU A 291 -18.15 6.32 -10.71
C LEU A 291 -19.18 6.58 -9.61
N LEU A 292 -20.26 7.26 -9.98
CA LEU A 292 -21.38 7.56 -9.10
C LEU A 292 -22.59 6.78 -9.55
N ASP A 293 -23.24 6.10 -8.61
CA ASP A 293 -24.46 5.35 -8.85
C ASP A 293 -25.62 6.00 -8.11
N GLN A 294 -26.76 6.11 -8.79
CA GLN A 294 -27.94 6.76 -8.26
C GLN A 294 -28.99 5.70 -7.97
N ARG A 295 -29.18 5.39 -6.69
CA ARG A 295 -30.13 4.36 -6.24
C ARG A 295 -31.40 5.00 -5.71
N GLN A 296 -32.53 4.45 -6.13
CA GLN A 296 -33.83 4.86 -5.64
C GLN A 296 -34.12 4.10 -4.33
N GLN A 297 -34.42 4.85 -3.27
CA GLN A 297 -34.89 4.27 -2.02
C GLN A 297 -36.40 3.98 -2.09
N LEU A 298 -36.90 3.16 -1.14
CA LEU A 298 -38.32 2.79 -1.04
C LEU A 298 -39.26 4.01 -0.89
N ASN A 299 -38.75 5.12 -0.38
CA ASN A 299 -39.46 6.40 -0.23
C ASN A 299 -39.50 7.24 -1.54
N GLY A 300 -38.86 6.77 -2.61
CA GLY A 300 -38.78 7.47 -3.89
C GLY A 300 -37.70 8.57 -3.99
N THR A 301 -36.90 8.78 -2.94
CA THR A 301 -35.72 9.68 -3.01
C THR A 301 -34.54 8.97 -3.64
N TYR A 302 -33.73 9.71 -4.39
CA TYR A 302 -32.53 9.19 -5.04
C TYR A 302 -31.29 9.58 -4.24
N ASN A 303 -30.54 8.57 -3.79
CA ASN A 303 -29.25 8.77 -3.16
C ASN A 303 -28.13 8.43 -4.13
N ILE A 304 -27.04 9.17 -4.03
CA ILE A 304 -25.85 8.99 -4.87
C ILE A 304 -24.79 8.29 -4.03
N TYR A 305 -24.30 7.17 -4.56
CA TYR A 305 -23.31 6.32 -3.94
C TYR A 305 -22.04 6.34 -4.78
N MET A 306 -20.90 6.53 -4.12
CA MET A 306 -19.59 6.38 -4.75
C MET A 306 -19.28 4.89 -4.93
N GLN A 307 -19.07 4.48 -6.17
CA GLN A 307 -18.68 3.11 -6.48
C GLN A 307 -17.15 2.99 -6.44
N GLU A 308 -16.64 2.82 -5.24
CA GLU A 308 -15.21 2.59 -5.02
C GLU A 308 -14.83 1.14 -5.30
N ASP A 309 -13.58 0.89 -5.67
CA ASP A 309 -13.04 -0.48 -5.71
C ASP A 309 -13.05 -1.11 -4.30
N LEU A 310 -13.09 -2.44 -4.21
CA LEU A 310 -13.10 -3.19 -2.95
C LEU A 310 -11.90 -2.87 -2.05
N LEU A 311 -10.70 -2.75 -2.62
CA LEU A 311 -9.51 -2.38 -1.84
C LEU A 311 -9.63 -0.95 -1.33
N GLN A 312 -10.21 -0.05 -2.13
CA GLN A 312 -10.41 1.34 -1.75
C GLN A 312 -11.48 1.47 -0.65
N ALA A 313 -12.59 0.74 -0.76
CA ALA A 313 -13.63 0.70 0.25
C ALA A 313 -13.10 0.14 1.60
N LEU A 314 -12.28 -0.91 1.55
CA LEU A 314 -11.61 -1.45 2.74
C LEU A 314 -10.62 -0.47 3.36
N PHE A 315 -9.88 0.25 2.52
CA PHE A 315 -8.95 1.29 2.96
C PHE A 315 -9.69 2.40 3.70
N LEU A 316 -10.76 2.96 3.10
CA LEU A 316 -11.52 4.06 3.69
C LEU A 316 -12.35 3.67 4.90
N GLN A 317 -12.91 2.45 4.94
CA GLN A 317 -13.67 2.01 6.10
C GLN A 317 -12.80 1.91 7.36
N HIS A 318 -11.49 1.70 7.18
CA HIS A 318 -10.55 1.54 8.29
C HIS A 318 -10.00 2.87 8.83
N ILE A 319 -9.90 3.90 7.98
CA ILE A 319 -9.32 5.21 8.28
C ILE A 319 -10.40 6.17 8.78
#